data_AF-A0A2N0QV38-F1
#
_entry.id   AF-A0A2N0QV38-F1
#
_cell.length_a   1.000
_cell.length_b   1.000
_cell.length_c   1.000
_cell.angle_alpha   90.00
_cell.angle_beta   90.00
_cell.angle_gamma   90.00
#
_symmetry.space_group_name_H-M   'P 1'
#
loop_
_entity.id
_entity.type
_entity.pdbx_description
1 polymer ?
#
loop_
_entity_poly.entity_id
_entity_poly.type
_entity_poly.pdbx_seq_one_letter_code
_entity_poly.pdbx_strand_id
1 'polypeptide(L)'
;MFSLLAKDTSGTINKETLVIIECNLLSQTSKLISLNVDDHLENIRSKLLKEDIINDESFFLKRYSEDKFAEVLRNQEQTTSLNDVIYKNGNNILYVRLYPDLKFFNRKCKLEYGCIKSTDEIKKVEKKAFTIKDCEMIETGTKQCIKKEISYNSSEDKMLKTSLFASGDANINKFVNLKLGISFEKSKSLNLNLKENVSHICADYGKMNLKLDEYLELTPEFVDEIRRAITSKDPQKLVRITEVYGQFIPTSIILGGRVYYENVEVSAGRVTEDNKEISANVNVTGYANIKGSYAPKSSEKNQIT
;
A
#
# COMPACT_ATOMS: atom_id res chain seq x y z
N MET A 1 32.67 -33.33 61.59
CA MET A 1 31.22 -33.44 61.29
C MET A 1 30.84 -32.18 60.53
N PHE A 2 30.59 -32.36 59.22
CA PHE A 2 30.05 -31.46 58.19
C PHE A 2 30.65 -30.06 57.95
N SER A 3 31.41 -29.98 56.84
CA SER A 3 31.68 -28.78 56.05
C SER A 3 30.42 -28.27 55.36
N LEU A 4 30.11 -26.97 55.49
CA LEU A 4 29.20 -26.29 54.55
C LEU A 4 30.03 -25.70 53.41
N LEU A 5 30.05 -26.41 52.29
CA LEU A 5 30.28 -25.82 50.97
C LEU A 5 29.10 -24.90 50.65
N ALA A 6 29.31 -23.59 50.76
CA ALA A 6 28.44 -22.65 50.07
C ALA A 6 28.70 -22.80 48.57
N LYS A 7 27.77 -23.45 47.88
CA LYS A 7 27.70 -23.42 46.41
C LYS A 7 27.39 -21.98 46.00
N ASP A 8 28.33 -21.33 45.34
CA ASP A 8 28.07 -20.16 44.53
C ASP A 8 27.07 -20.54 43.44
N THR A 9 25.79 -20.23 43.66
CA THR A 9 24.81 -20.13 42.58
C THR A 9 24.96 -18.76 41.94
N SER A 10 25.93 -18.61 41.04
CA SER A 10 25.91 -17.52 40.06
C SER A 10 24.78 -17.79 39.08
N GLY A 11 23.55 -17.45 39.47
CA GLY A 11 22.46 -17.30 38.52
C GLY A 11 22.84 -16.14 37.60
N THR A 12 23.08 -16.43 36.32
CA THR A 12 23.18 -15.42 35.27
C THR A 12 21.88 -14.63 35.29
N ILE A 13 21.90 -13.44 35.88
CA ILE A 13 20.78 -12.50 35.83
C ILE A 13 20.68 -12.12 34.36
N ASN A 14 19.72 -12.70 33.64
CA ASN A 14 19.39 -12.29 32.27
C ASN A 14 19.04 -10.80 32.31
N LYS A 15 19.99 -9.95 31.94
CA LYS A 15 19.88 -8.51 32.06
C LYS A 15 19.12 -7.98 30.87
N GLU A 16 17.80 -8.11 30.92
CA GLU A 16 16.96 -7.49 29.92
C GLU A 16 17.15 -5.97 29.91
N THR A 17 17.26 -5.41 28.71
CA THR A 17 17.53 -4.01 28.46
C THR A 17 16.50 -3.49 27.47
N LEU A 18 16.08 -2.24 27.64
CA LEU A 18 15.22 -1.58 26.68
C LEU A 18 15.97 -1.31 25.37
N VAL A 19 15.37 -1.74 24.26
CA VAL A 19 15.89 -1.58 22.90
C VAL A 19 14.82 -0.94 22.04
N ILE A 20 15.20 0.12 21.32
CA ILE A 20 14.36 0.78 20.31
C ILE A 20 14.54 0.01 19.00
N ILE A 21 13.44 -0.42 18.40
CA ILE A 21 13.41 -1.07 17.09
C ILE A 21 13.07 -0.01 16.04
N GLU A 22 14.00 0.24 15.12
CA GLU A 22 13.82 1.14 13.99
C GLU A 22 13.73 0.34 12.68
N CYS A 23 12.67 0.58 11.93
CA CYS A 23 12.39 -0.12 10.68
C CYS A 23 12.50 0.85 9.48
N ASN A 24 12.89 0.33 8.32
CA ASN A 24 13.00 1.10 7.06
C ASN A 24 11.65 1.57 6.48
N LEU A 25 10.52 1.07 7.00
CA LEU A 25 9.20 1.45 6.52
C LEU A 25 8.76 2.76 7.18
N LEU A 26 8.72 3.85 6.40
CA LEU A 26 8.35 5.20 6.83
C LEU A 26 7.01 5.30 7.59
N SER A 27 6.11 4.34 7.42
CA SER A 27 4.80 4.32 8.09
C SER A 27 4.79 3.66 9.47
N GLN A 28 5.88 3.00 9.90
CA GLN A 28 5.94 2.39 11.23
C GLN A 28 6.67 3.31 12.20
N THR A 29 6.01 3.62 13.31
CA THR A 29 6.64 4.26 14.46
C THR A 29 7.62 3.27 15.10
N SER A 30 8.78 3.77 15.53
CA SER A 30 9.73 2.97 16.30
C SER A 30 9.05 2.34 17.51
N LYS A 31 9.40 1.08 17.81
CA LYS A 31 8.84 0.32 18.94
C LYS A 31 9.88 0.18 20.04
N LEU A 32 9.47 0.22 21.30
CA LEU A 32 10.36 0.01 22.45
C LEU A 32 10.02 -1.34 23.10
N ILE A 33 11.03 -2.20 23.27
CA ILE A 33 10.85 -3.56 23.82
C ILE A 33 12.02 -3.95 24.72
N SER A 34 11.72 -4.77 25.75
CA SER A 34 12.73 -5.37 26.64
C SER A 34 13.35 -6.60 25.97
N LEU A 35 14.66 -6.58 25.73
CA LEU A 35 15.41 -7.68 25.12
C LEU A 35 16.68 -7.97 25.92
N ASN A 36 17.09 -9.23 25.96
CA ASN A 36 18.40 -9.58 26.48
C ASN A 36 19.46 -9.32 25.40
N VAL A 37 20.40 -8.41 25.68
CA VAL A 37 21.43 -8.03 24.71
C VAL A 37 22.44 -9.14 24.46
N ASP A 38 22.57 -10.09 25.38
CA ASP A 38 23.47 -11.23 25.26
C ASP A 38 22.80 -12.42 24.54
N ASP A 39 21.49 -12.36 24.26
CA ASP A 39 20.80 -13.40 23.48
C ASP A 39 21.26 -13.37 22.01
N HIS A 40 21.31 -14.55 21.40
CA HIS A 40 21.49 -14.71 19.96
C HIS A 40 20.30 -14.15 19.17
N LEU A 41 20.57 -13.64 17.96
CA LEU A 41 19.56 -13.01 17.12
C LEU A 41 18.40 -13.93 16.75
N GLU A 42 18.60 -15.25 16.69
CA GLU A 42 17.53 -16.24 16.49
C GLU A 42 16.47 -16.18 17.60
N ASN A 43 16.90 -16.05 18.86
CA ASN A 43 16.01 -15.91 20.01
C ASN A 43 15.31 -14.54 19.99
N ILE A 44 16.02 -13.48 19.60
CA ILE A 44 15.45 -12.14 19.43
C ILE A 44 14.37 -12.15 18.35
N ARG A 45 14.64 -12.75 17.18
CA ARG A 45 13.66 -12.90 16.10
C ARG A 45 12.39 -13.58 16.59
N SER A 46 12.54 -14.70 17.31
CA SER A 46 11.42 -15.44 17.87
C SER A 46 10.54 -14.59 18.79
N LYS A 47 11.15 -13.68 19.59
CA LYS A 47 10.40 -12.70 20.41
C LYS A 47 9.71 -11.64 19.53
N LEU A 48 10.42 -11.05 18.58
CA LEU A 48 9.89 -9.98 17.73
C LEU A 48 8.77 -10.43 16.78
N LEU A 49 8.80 -11.68 16.32
CA LEU A 49 7.73 -12.29 15.52
C LEU A 49 6.44 -12.46 16.34
N LYS A 50 6.55 -12.92 17.60
CA LYS A 50 5.39 -13.07 18.50
C LYS A 50 4.69 -11.74 18.78
N GLU A 51 5.46 -10.66 18.84
CA GLU A 51 4.97 -9.30 19.07
C GLU A 51 4.52 -8.58 17.78
N ASP A 52 4.47 -9.28 16.63
CA ASP A 52 4.07 -8.69 15.34
C ASP A 52 4.92 -7.42 15.01
N ILE A 53 6.19 -7.41 15.43
CA ILE A 53 7.13 -6.31 15.18
C ILE A 53 7.82 -6.49 13.84
N ILE A 54 8.24 -7.71 13.55
CA ILE A 54 8.89 -8.11 12.30
C ILE A 54 8.09 -9.23 11.65
N ASN A 55 8.49 -9.62 10.44
CA ASN A 55 7.99 -10.80 9.75
C ASN A 55 9.15 -11.74 9.34
N ASP A 56 8.77 -12.88 8.77
CA ASP A 56 9.73 -13.93 8.40
C ASP A 56 10.68 -13.49 7.28
N GLU A 57 10.37 -12.47 6.49
CA GLU A 57 11.25 -11.94 5.45
C GLU A 57 12.13 -10.79 5.95
N SER A 58 12.02 -10.41 7.23
CA SER A 58 12.78 -9.30 7.80
C SER A 58 14.24 -9.66 8.04
N PHE A 59 15.15 -8.68 7.91
CA PHE A 59 16.57 -8.82 8.19
C PHE A 59 17.04 -7.86 9.28
N PHE A 60 17.88 -8.34 10.18
CA PHE A 60 18.60 -7.46 11.11
C PHE A 60 19.70 -6.70 10.37
N LEU A 61 19.89 -5.44 10.75
CA LEU A 61 20.89 -4.57 10.14
C LEU A 61 21.96 -4.20 11.16
N LYS A 62 23.22 -4.35 10.76
CA LYS A 62 24.38 -3.84 11.49
C LYS A 62 24.87 -2.55 10.85
N ARG A 63 24.83 -1.46 11.61
CA ARG A 63 25.42 -0.18 11.18
C ARG A 63 26.95 -0.26 11.25
N TYR A 64 27.63 0.13 10.18
CA TYR A 64 29.10 0.15 10.12
C TYR A 64 29.70 1.51 9.73
N SER A 65 28.86 2.48 9.33
CA SER A 65 29.21 3.89 9.21
C SER A 65 27.96 4.77 9.39
N GLU A 66 28.10 6.09 9.32
CA GLU A 66 26.99 7.03 9.59
C GLU A 66 25.69 6.66 8.84
N ASP A 67 25.73 6.36 7.55
CA ASP A 67 24.53 6.00 6.79
C ASP A 67 24.60 4.64 6.09
N LYS A 68 25.45 3.72 6.58
CA LYS A 68 25.62 2.42 5.95
C LYS A 68 25.35 1.26 6.89
N PHE A 69 24.63 0.29 6.34
CA PHE A 69 24.10 -0.87 7.05
C PHE A 69 24.42 -2.14 6.25
N ALA A 70 24.79 -3.20 6.96
CA ALA A 70 24.94 -4.53 6.41
C ALA A 70 23.82 -5.43 6.94
N GLU A 71 23.25 -6.26 6.08
CA GLU A 71 22.27 -7.28 6.48
C GLU A 71 22.99 -8.44 7.18
N VAL A 72 22.46 -8.84 8.33
CA VAL A 72 22.88 -10.08 8.99
C VAL A 72 22.22 -11.24 8.26
N LEU A 73 23.04 -12.13 7.70
CA LEU A 73 22.54 -13.33 7.03
C LEU A 73 21.82 -14.24 8.03
N ARG A 74 20.73 -14.87 7.60
CA ARG A 74 19.89 -15.70 8.46
C ARG A 74 20.65 -16.84 9.16
N ASN A 75 21.60 -17.48 8.48
CA ASN A 75 22.43 -18.54 9.05
C ASN A 75 23.42 -18.05 10.12
N GLN A 76 23.68 -16.74 10.21
CA GLN A 76 24.53 -16.15 11.24
C GLN A 76 23.76 -15.72 12.48
N GLU A 77 22.41 -15.78 12.47
CA GLU A 77 21.60 -15.36 13.62
C GLU A 77 21.80 -16.25 14.86
N GLN A 78 22.24 -17.50 14.66
CA GLN A 78 22.51 -18.46 15.74
C GLN A 78 23.82 -18.17 16.48
N THR A 79 24.77 -17.52 15.81
CA THR A 79 26.11 -17.25 16.34
C THR A 79 26.31 -15.77 16.70
N THR A 80 25.51 -14.88 16.12
CA THR A 80 25.58 -13.44 16.36
C THR A 80 24.70 -13.06 17.55
N SER A 81 25.25 -12.33 18.51
CA SER A 81 24.49 -11.80 19.64
C SER A 81 23.81 -10.47 19.27
N LEU A 82 22.77 -10.09 20.00
CA LEU A 82 22.12 -8.80 19.82
C LEU A 82 23.09 -7.63 20.07
N ASN A 83 23.97 -7.75 21.06
CA ASN A 83 24.97 -6.75 21.40
C ASN A 83 25.97 -6.47 20.24
N ASP A 84 26.17 -7.43 19.33
CA ASP A 84 27.07 -7.29 18.17
C ASP A 84 26.51 -6.40 17.05
N VAL A 85 25.20 -6.15 17.07
CA VAL A 85 24.48 -5.42 16.00
C VAL A 85 23.79 -4.16 16.49
N ILE A 86 23.47 -4.06 17.79
CA ILE A 86 22.88 -2.86 18.37
C ILE A 86 23.80 -1.66 18.18
N TYR A 87 23.19 -0.56 17.75
CA TYR A 87 23.82 0.75 17.76
C TYR A 87 23.58 1.43 19.11
N LYS A 88 24.67 1.82 19.78
CA LYS A 88 24.64 2.49 21.09
C LYS A 88 24.92 3.98 20.91
N ASN A 89 23.88 4.82 21.04
CA ASN A 89 24.00 6.27 20.95
C ASN A 89 23.04 6.95 21.91
N GLY A 90 23.35 6.88 23.21
CA GLY A 90 22.45 7.27 24.31
C GLY A 90 21.32 6.26 24.54
N ASN A 91 20.77 5.70 23.46
CA ASN A 91 19.83 4.59 23.46
C ASN A 91 20.43 3.36 22.76
N ASN A 92 19.88 2.19 23.06
CA ASN A 92 20.15 0.97 22.31
C ASN A 92 19.16 0.88 21.15
N ILE A 93 19.66 0.93 19.91
CA ILE A 93 18.83 0.90 18.71
C ILE A 93 19.17 -0.36 17.92
N LEU A 94 18.14 -1.15 17.60
CA LEU A 94 18.22 -2.25 16.65
C LEU A 94 17.54 -1.83 15.35
N TYR A 95 18.32 -1.84 14.27
CA TYR A 95 17.82 -1.56 12.94
C TYR A 95 17.34 -2.84 12.27
N VAL A 96 16.15 -2.79 11.67
CA VAL A 96 15.55 -3.91 10.96
C VAL A 96 15.12 -3.46 9.57
N ARG A 97 15.48 -4.24 8.57
CA ARG A 97 14.89 -4.15 7.24
C ARG A 97 13.66 -5.04 7.19
N LEU A 98 12.48 -4.43 7.10
CA LEU A 98 11.22 -5.08 6.83
C LEU A 98 10.99 -5.14 5.32
N TYR A 99 10.66 -6.34 4.85
CA TYR A 99 10.04 -6.53 3.54
C TYR A 99 8.54 -6.63 3.74
N PRO A 100 7.73 -5.75 3.12
CA PRO A 100 6.28 -5.81 3.22
C PRO A 100 5.72 -7.18 2.83
N ASP A 101 4.97 -7.80 3.74
CA ASP A 101 4.24 -9.04 3.48
C ASP A 101 2.77 -8.74 3.11
N LEU A 102 2.03 -9.79 2.77
CA LEU A 102 0.62 -9.68 2.44
C LEU A 102 -0.19 -9.05 3.58
N LYS A 103 0.16 -9.36 4.83
CA LYS A 103 -0.51 -8.83 6.03
C LYS A 103 -0.34 -7.30 6.12
N PHE A 104 0.85 -6.79 5.83
CA PHE A 104 1.14 -5.37 5.72
C PHE A 104 0.29 -4.72 4.63
N PHE A 105 0.27 -5.29 3.42
CA PHE A 105 -0.51 -4.74 2.32
C PHE A 105 -2.02 -4.82 2.58
N ASN A 106 -2.52 -5.90 3.18
CA ASN A 106 -3.92 -6.03 3.53
C ASN A 106 -4.35 -4.99 4.57
N ARG A 107 -3.55 -4.79 5.63
CA ARG A 107 -3.80 -3.73 6.64
C ARG A 107 -3.80 -2.34 6.00
N LYS A 108 -2.86 -2.08 5.09
CA LYS A 108 -2.68 -0.74 4.50
C LYS A 108 -3.70 -0.42 3.40
N CYS A 109 -3.98 -1.39 2.54
CA CYS A 109 -4.77 -1.20 1.31
C CYS A 109 -6.18 -1.82 1.40
N LYS A 110 -6.53 -2.48 2.51
CA LYS A 110 -7.82 -3.15 2.73
C LYS A 110 -8.13 -4.11 1.58
N LEU A 111 -7.22 -5.06 1.31
CA LEU A 111 -7.30 -5.93 0.14
C LEU A 111 -8.52 -6.87 0.18
N GLU A 112 -8.89 -7.33 1.36
CA GLU A 112 -10.06 -8.19 1.63
C GLU A 112 -11.43 -7.50 1.47
N TYR A 113 -11.45 -6.18 1.29
CA TYR A 113 -12.66 -5.37 1.27
C TYR A 113 -13.07 -5.07 -0.16
N GLY A 114 -14.37 -5.27 -0.44
CA GLY A 114 -14.95 -4.89 -1.72
C GLY A 114 -14.90 -3.38 -1.94
N CYS A 115 -15.13 -3.00 -3.18
CA CYS A 115 -15.23 -1.63 -3.63
C CYS A 115 -16.65 -1.32 -4.08
N ILE A 116 -17.09 -0.09 -3.84
CA ILE A 116 -18.37 0.44 -4.30
C ILE A 116 -18.12 1.71 -5.10
N LYS A 117 -18.87 1.86 -6.19
CA LYS A 117 -18.88 3.10 -6.97
C LYS A 117 -19.81 4.13 -6.31
N SER A 118 -19.24 5.29 -5.96
CA SER A 118 -19.98 6.50 -5.58
C SER A 118 -20.15 7.42 -6.81
N THR A 119 -20.81 8.57 -6.62
CA THR A 119 -20.97 9.61 -7.65
C THR A 119 -19.65 10.02 -8.30
N ASP A 120 -18.62 10.26 -7.48
CA ASP A 120 -17.37 10.90 -7.93
C ASP A 120 -16.12 10.03 -7.71
N GLU A 121 -16.24 8.90 -7.01
CA GLU A 121 -15.09 8.05 -6.69
C GLU A 121 -15.46 6.59 -6.43
N ILE A 122 -14.46 5.71 -6.49
CA ILE A 122 -14.55 4.33 -6.02
C ILE A 122 -14.01 4.28 -4.60
N LYS A 123 -14.80 3.73 -3.67
CA LYS A 123 -14.40 3.60 -2.26
C LYS A 123 -14.37 2.13 -1.85
N LYS A 124 -13.58 1.81 -0.83
CA LYS A 124 -13.64 0.54 -0.12
C LYS A 124 -14.84 0.53 0.82
N VAL A 125 -15.56 -0.58 0.90
CA VAL A 125 -16.64 -0.77 1.88
C VAL A 125 -16.10 -1.16 3.25
N GLU A 126 -16.97 -1.14 4.26
CA GLU A 126 -16.60 -1.42 5.65
C GLU A 126 -16.67 -2.90 6.05
N LYS A 127 -17.52 -3.70 5.38
CA LYS A 127 -17.56 -5.16 5.58
C LYS A 127 -16.74 -5.89 4.53
N LYS A 128 -16.01 -6.92 4.97
CA LYS A 128 -15.26 -7.80 4.08
C LYS A 128 -16.10 -9.01 3.65
N ALA A 129 -16.19 -9.23 2.35
CA ALA A 129 -16.81 -10.44 1.78
C ALA A 129 -15.81 -11.59 1.67
N PHE A 130 -14.51 -11.28 1.72
CA PHE A 130 -13.45 -12.24 1.48
C PHE A 130 -12.40 -12.21 2.59
N THR A 131 -11.67 -13.31 2.71
CA THR A 131 -10.38 -13.38 3.38
C THR A 131 -9.31 -13.83 2.41
N ILE A 132 -8.09 -13.35 2.60
CA ILE A 132 -6.94 -13.71 1.77
C ILE A 132 -5.93 -14.43 2.66
N LYS A 133 -5.66 -15.71 2.37
CA LYS A 133 -4.68 -16.50 3.13
C LYS A 133 -3.27 -16.39 2.58
N ASP A 134 -3.14 -16.20 1.28
CA ASP A 134 -1.88 -16.12 0.56
C ASP A 134 -2.04 -15.26 -0.70
N CYS A 135 -0.95 -14.98 -1.42
CA CYS A 135 -1.02 -14.33 -2.72
C CYS A 135 0.20 -14.64 -3.57
N GLU A 136 0.02 -14.66 -4.89
CA GLU A 136 1.18 -14.65 -5.79
C GLU A 136 1.75 -13.22 -5.83
N MET A 137 2.97 -13.06 -5.31
CA MET A 137 3.73 -11.82 -5.39
C MET A 137 4.75 -11.92 -6.52
N ILE A 138 4.52 -11.15 -7.59
CA ILE A 138 5.42 -11.10 -8.73
C ILE A 138 6.17 -9.78 -8.68
N GLU A 139 7.48 -9.84 -8.41
CA GLU A 139 8.33 -8.66 -8.53
C GLU A 139 8.34 -8.21 -9.99
N THR A 140 7.79 -7.02 -10.23
CA THR A 140 7.91 -6.41 -11.54
C THR A 140 9.19 -5.60 -11.48
N GLY A 141 10.32 -6.18 -11.90
CA GLY A 141 11.63 -5.53 -11.88
C GLY A 141 11.52 -4.08 -12.40
N THR A 142 12.27 -3.15 -11.79
CA THR A 142 12.09 -1.68 -11.88
C THR A 142 11.49 -1.22 -13.21
N LYS A 143 10.16 -1.25 -13.33
CA LYS A 143 9.50 -0.85 -14.57
C LYS A 143 9.70 0.64 -14.69
N GLN A 144 10.38 1.05 -15.76
CA GLN A 144 10.52 2.43 -16.18
C GLN A 144 9.15 3.11 -16.10
N CYS A 145 9.15 4.35 -15.58
CA CYS A 145 8.00 5.25 -15.61
C CYS A 145 7.26 5.13 -16.94
N ILE A 146 6.07 4.51 -16.93
CA ILE A 146 5.27 4.40 -18.14
C ILE A 146 4.41 5.65 -18.20
N LYS A 147 4.80 6.58 -19.07
CA LYS A 147 3.96 7.75 -19.41
C LYS A 147 2.84 7.30 -20.33
N LYS A 148 1.60 7.53 -19.92
CA LYS A 148 0.41 7.26 -20.72
C LYS A 148 -0.40 8.53 -20.85
N GLU A 149 -0.80 8.86 -22.06
CA GLU A 149 -1.79 9.88 -22.32
C GLU A 149 -3.18 9.28 -22.07
N ILE A 150 -3.96 9.95 -21.23
CA ILE A 150 -5.30 9.52 -20.84
C ILE A 150 -6.28 10.59 -21.33
N SER A 151 -7.16 10.20 -22.25
CA SER A 151 -8.35 10.95 -22.64
C SER A 151 -9.59 10.37 -21.97
N TYR A 152 -10.65 11.17 -21.84
CA TYR A 152 -11.90 10.76 -21.22
C TYR A 152 -13.06 10.78 -22.21
N ASN A 153 -13.82 9.70 -22.24
CA ASN A 153 -15.01 9.57 -23.08
C ASN A 153 -16.30 9.95 -22.33
N SER A 154 -16.26 10.00 -21.00
CA SER A 154 -17.39 10.35 -20.12
C SER A 154 -16.89 10.71 -18.71
N SER A 155 -17.78 11.22 -17.86
CA SER A 155 -17.51 11.41 -16.42
C SER A 155 -17.14 10.11 -15.71
N GLU A 156 -17.78 9.00 -16.06
CA GLU A 156 -17.53 7.69 -15.48
C GLU A 156 -16.19 7.12 -15.93
N ASP A 157 -15.83 7.34 -17.20
CA ASP A 157 -14.52 6.99 -17.75
C ASP A 157 -13.41 7.82 -17.09
N LYS A 158 -13.65 9.12 -16.85
CA LYS A 158 -12.76 9.97 -16.06
C LYS A 158 -12.56 9.41 -14.67
N MET A 159 -13.64 9.16 -13.92
CA MET A 159 -13.59 8.60 -12.57
C MET A 159 -12.82 7.27 -12.53
N LEU A 160 -13.05 6.36 -13.49
CA LEU A 160 -12.36 5.08 -13.52
C LEU A 160 -10.86 5.25 -13.79
N LYS A 161 -10.48 6.02 -14.81
CA LYS A 161 -9.08 6.23 -15.21
C LYS A 161 -8.28 7.05 -14.19
N THR A 162 -8.94 7.95 -13.45
CA THR A 162 -8.33 8.67 -12.34
C THR A 162 -8.34 7.88 -11.04
N SER A 163 -9.18 6.84 -10.91
CA SER A 163 -9.16 5.96 -9.75
C SER A 163 -7.87 5.13 -9.68
N LEU A 164 -7.32 5.00 -8.47
CA LEU A 164 -6.21 4.07 -8.20
C LEU A 164 -6.61 2.59 -8.34
N PHE A 165 -7.91 2.31 -8.48
CA PHE A 165 -8.46 0.95 -8.57
C PHE A 165 -8.51 0.40 -10.00
N ALA A 166 -8.26 1.24 -11.01
CA ALA A 166 -8.19 0.80 -12.40
C ALA A 166 -6.80 1.04 -12.99
N SER A 167 -6.28 0.04 -13.68
CA SER A 167 -5.23 0.20 -14.68
C SER A 167 -5.89 0.42 -16.05
N GLY A 168 -5.20 1.09 -16.98
CA GLY A 168 -5.75 1.48 -18.29
C GLY A 168 -6.31 0.34 -19.18
N ASP A 169 -6.06 -0.93 -18.85
CA ASP A 169 -6.60 -2.13 -19.52
C ASP A 169 -7.78 -2.78 -18.78
N ALA A 170 -8.20 -2.24 -17.62
CA ALA A 170 -9.42 -2.72 -16.97
C ALA A 170 -10.57 -2.58 -17.98
N ASN A 171 -11.43 -3.59 -18.08
CA ASN A 171 -12.55 -3.57 -19.00
C ASN A 171 -13.59 -2.55 -18.50
N ILE A 172 -13.29 -1.26 -18.71
CA ILE A 172 -14.02 -0.08 -18.26
C ILE A 172 -15.49 -0.22 -18.64
N ASN A 173 -15.77 -0.81 -19.80
CA ASN A 173 -17.13 -1.10 -20.26
C ASN A 173 -17.93 -1.98 -19.29
N LYS A 174 -17.30 -2.97 -18.63
CA LYS A 174 -17.97 -3.82 -17.63
C LYS A 174 -18.25 -3.06 -16.33
N PHE A 175 -17.42 -2.07 -15.97
CA PHE A 175 -17.58 -1.20 -14.78
C PHE A 175 -18.53 -0.02 -15.00
N VAL A 176 -18.51 0.59 -16.19
CA VAL A 176 -19.50 1.59 -16.60
C VAL A 176 -20.89 0.95 -16.68
N ASN A 177 -20.96 -0.33 -17.08
CA ASN A 177 -22.20 -1.11 -17.10
C ASN A 177 -22.54 -1.83 -15.79
N LEU A 178 -21.71 -1.73 -14.73
CA LEU A 178 -22.05 -2.13 -13.36
C LEU A 178 -23.04 -1.11 -12.78
N LYS A 179 -24.19 -1.01 -13.45
CA LYS A 179 -25.36 -0.24 -13.08
C LYS A 179 -26.26 -1.11 -12.23
N LEU A 180 -25.70 -1.80 -11.23
CA LEU A 180 -26.51 -2.50 -10.24
C LEU A 180 -27.07 -1.44 -9.27
N GLY A 181 -28.21 -0.87 -9.65
CA GLY A 181 -29.32 -0.88 -8.70
C GLY A 181 -29.74 0.41 -8.01
N ILE A 182 -29.33 1.62 -8.39
CA ILE A 182 -30.16 2.81 -8.13
C ILE A 182 -30.02 3.81 -9.28
N SER A 183 -30.96 3.77 -10.22
CA SER A 183 -31.23 4.93 -11.07
C SER A 183 -31.99 5.95 -10.23
N PHE A 184 -31.28 6.81 -9.51
CA PHE A 184 -31.86 8.13 -9.28
C PHE A 184 -31.88 8.80 -10.66
N GLU A 185 -33.10 8.94 -11.15
CA GLU A 185 -33.59 9.89 -12.14
C GLU A 185 -32.52 10.46 -13.07
N LYS A 186 -32.70 10.27 -14.38
CA LYS A 186 -32.07 11.17 -15.37
C LYS A 186 -32.57 12.58 -15.04
N SER A 187 -31.86 13.32 -14.20
CA SER A 187 -32.01 14.76 -14.15
C SER A 187 -31.47 15.26 -15.49
N LYS A 188 -32.39 15.43 -16.44
CA LYS A 188 -32.18 16.31 -17.58
C LYS A 188 -31.80 17.67 -17.02
N SER A 189 -30.52 17.95 -16.97
CA SER A 189 -29.89 19.21 -17.37
C SER A 189 -28.54 19.31 -16.67
N LEU A 190 -27.46 19.18 -17.43
CA LEU A 190 -26.47 20.24 -17.44
C LEU A 190 -25.73 20.13 -18.78
N ASN A 191 -25.76 21.22 -19.52
CA ASN A 191 -25.01 21.41 -20.76
C ASN A 191 -23.57 20.93 -20.55
N LEU A 192 -23.23 19.79 -21.14
CA LEU A 192 -21.84 19.40 -21.29
C LEU A 192 -21.38 19.99 -22.61
N ASN A 193 -20.84 21.21 -22.56
CA ASN A 193 -19.86 21.65 -23.53
C ASN A 193 -18.62 20.75 -23.39
N LEU A 194 -18.73 19.51 -23.85
CA LEU A 194 -17.63 18.55 -23.97
C LEU A 194 -16.78 18.98 -25.15
N LYS A 195 -15.93 19.98 -24.91
CA LYS A 195 -14.81 20.28 -25.80
C LYS A 195 -13.63 20.81 -25.01
N GLU A 196 -13.24 20.06 -23.98
CA GLU A 196 -11.92 20.19 -23.40
C GLU A 196 -11.24 18.83 -23.58
N ASN A 197 -10.40 18.74 -24.60
CA ASN A 197 -9.48 17.63 -24.78
C ASN A 197 -8.39 17.76 -23.71
N VAL A 198 -8.74 17.54 -22.44
CA VAL A 198 -7.74 17.49 -21.36
C VAL A 198 -7.09 16.12 -21.45
N SER A 199 -5.86 16.09 -21.96
CA SER A 199 -5.04 14.89 -21.90
C SER A 199 -4.25 14.89 -20.60
N HIS A 200 -4.39 13.84 -19.81
CA HIS A 200 -3.59 13.68 -18.60
C HIS A 200 -2.42 12.76 -18.89
N ILE A 201 -1.21 13.16 -18.48
CA ILE A 201 -0.08 12.24 -18.46
C ILE A 201 -0.11 11.53 -17.12
N CYS A 202 -0.30 10.23 -17.15
CA CYS A 202 -0.11 9.37 -15.99
C CYS A 202 1.27 8.72 -16.05
N ALA A 203 2.01 8.79 -14.95
CA ALA A 203 3.26 8.06 -14.76
C ALA A 203 3.06 6.96 -13.72
N ASP A 204 3.02 5.71 -14.18
CA ASP A 204 2.94 4.52 -13.33
C ASP A 204 4.35 3.99 -12.99
N TYR A 205 4.59 3.72 -11.71
CA TYR A 205 5.82 3.11 -11.17
C TYR A 205 5.47 1.82 -10.44
N GLY A 206 5.29 0.73 -11.19
CA GLY A 206 5.02 -0.59 -10.63
C GLY A 206 6.29 -1.23 -10.07
N LYS A 207 6.25 -1.66 -8.81
CA LYS A 207 7.32 -2.43 -8.15
C LYS A 207 6.96 -3.89 -8.00
N MET A 208 5.70 -4.19 -7.71
CA MET A 208 5.23 -5.54 -7.48
C MET A 208 3.80 -5.69 -7.98
N ASN A 209 3.44 -6.87 -8.47
CA ASN A 209 2.07 -7.23 -8.77
C ASN A 209 1.61 -8.31 -7.77
N LEU A 210 0.48 -8.07 -7.12
CA LEU A 210 -0.23 -9.06 -6.32
C LEU A 210 -1.33 -9.68 -7.17
N LYS A 211 -1.39 -10.99 -7.25
CA LYS A 211 -2.58 -11.71 -7.74
C LYS A 211 -3.26 -12.43 -6.59
N LEU A 212 -4.57 -12.26 -6.52
CA LEU A 212 -5.41 -12.65 -5.39
C LEU A 212 -6.54 -13.60 -5.82
N ASP A 213 -6.81 -13.75 -7.12
CA ASP A 213 -7.94 -14.51 -7.66
C ASP A 213 -8.03 -15.94 -7.12
N GLU A 214 -6.91 -16.66 -7.07
CA GLU A 214 -6.87 -18.04 -6.56
C GLU A 214 -6.87 -18.13 -5.02
N TYR A 215 -6.71 -17.00 -4.33
CA TYR A 215 -6.48 -16.94 -2.87
C TYR A 215 -7.59 -16.24 -2.09
N LEU A 216 -8.67 -15.83 -2.78
CA LEU A 216 -9.83 -15.20 -2.19
C LEU A 216 -10.84 -16.25 -1.72
N GLU A 217 -11.04 -16.33 -0.40
CA GLU A 217 -12.05 -17.19 0.20
C GLU A 217 -13.22 -16.38 0.74
N LEU A 218 -14.45 -16.81 0.50
CA LEU A 218 -15.66 -16.13 1.00
C LEU A 218 -15.75 -16.23 2.53
N THR A 219 -16.17 -15.15 3.19
CA THR A 219 -16.47 -15.20 4.62
C THR A 219 -17.77 -15.97 4.87
N PRO A 220 -17.87 -16.76 5.96
CA PRO A 220 -19.11 -17.46 6.30
C PRO A 220 -20.31 -16.52 6.44
N GLU A 221 -20.09 -15.34 7.02
CA GLU A 221 -21.12 -14.29 7.19
C GLU A 221 -21.69 -13.84 5.84
N PHE A 222 -20.82 -13.57 4.86
CA PHE A 222 -21.24 -13.15 3.52
C PHE A 222 -22.00 -14.27 2.79
N VAL A 223 -21.53 -15.52 2.90
CA VAL A 223 -22.22 -16.68 2.31
C VAL A 223 -23.63 -16.83 2.90
N ASP A 224 -23.78 -16.67 4.21
CA ASP A 224 -25.07 -16.80 4.87
C ASP A 224 -26.03 -15.65 4.53
N GLU A 225 -25.53 -14.42 4.39
CA GLU A 225 -26.33 -13.30 3.88
C GLU A 225 -26.85 -13.55 2.46
N ILE A 226 -25.99 -14.05 1.56
CA ILE A 226 -26.38 -14.41 0.19
C ILE A 226 -27.45 -15.51 0.20
N ARG A 227 -27.28 -16.57 0.99
CA ARG A 227 -28.26 -17.65 1.12
C ARG A 227 -29.62 -17.13 1.61
N ARG A 228 -29.62 -16.24 2.61
CA ARG A 228 -30.86 -15.61 3.12
C ARG A 228 -31.54 -14.75 2.05
N ALA A 229 -30.78 -13.97 1.29
CA ALA A 229 -31.32 -13.14 0.22
C ALA A 229 -31.96 -13.99 -0.88
N ILE A 230 -31.26 -15.02 -1.37
CA ILE A 230 -31.77 -15.97 -2.37
C ILE A 230 -33.06 -16.65 -1.88
N THR A 231 -33.05 -17.15 -0.64
CA THR A 231 -34.22 -17.85 -0.05
C THR A 231 -35.45 -16.95 0.03
N SER A 232 -35.27 -15.66 0.29
CA SER A 232 -36.40 -14.73 0.37
C SER A 232 -37.04 -14.35 -0.95
N LYS A 233 -36.43 -14.69 -2.09
CA LYS A 233 -36.92 -14.34 -3.44
C LYS A 233 -37.15 -12.83 -3.64
N ASP A 234 -36.47 -12.00 -2.85
CA ASP A 234 -36.51 -10.54 -2.92
C ASP A 234 -35.20 -10.01 -3.52
N PRO A 235 -35.20 -9.58 -4.80
CA PRO A 235 -34.01 -9.05 -5.46
C PRO A 235 -33.40 -7.84 -4.75
N GLN A 236 -34.20 -7.06 -4.00
CA GLN A 236 -33.71 -5.88 -3.28
C GLN A 236 -32.71 -6.25 -2.18
N LYS A 237 -32.77 -7.47 -1.64
CA LYS A 237 -31.78 -7.92 -0.65
C LYS A 237 -30.40 -8.14 -1.25
N LEU A 238 -30.31 -8.60 -2.51
CA LEU A 238 -29.03 -8.74 -3.20
C LEU A 238 -28.40 -7.37 -3.47
N VAL A 239 -29.22 -6.36 -3.81
CA VAL A 239 -28.75 -4.97 -3.97
C VAL A 239 -28.14 -4.46 -2.66
N ARG A 240 -28.87 -4.59 -1.54
CA ARG A 240 -28.37 -4.18 -0.21
C ARG A 240 -27.07 -4.91 0.19
N ILE A 241 -26.93 -6.19 -0.17
CA ILE A 241 -25.68 -6.92 0.09
C ILE A 241 -24.50 -6.24 -0.63
N THR A 242 -24.68 -5.81 -1.88
CA THR A 242 -23.61 -5.09 -2.62
C THR A 242 -23.30 -3.71 -2.06
N GLU A 243 -24.25 -3.05 -1.38
CA GLU A 243 -24.00 -1.79 -0.66
C GLU A 243 -23.11 -2.00 0.57
N VAL A 244 -23.28 -3.15 1.25
CA VAL A 244 -22.56 -3.49 2.48
C VAL A 244 -21.18 -4.10 2.19
N TYR A 245 -21.11 -5.05 1.25
CA TYR A 245 -19.92 -5.85 0.97
C TYR A 245 -19.13 -5.40 -0.26
N GLY A 246 -19.67 -4.45 -1.02
CA GLY A 246 -19.10 -3.93 -2.26
C GLY A 246 -19.68 -4.61 -3.51
N GLN A 247 -19.50 -3.93 -4.63
CA GLN A 247 -19.95 -4.35 -5.96
C GLN A 247 -18.88 -5.18 -6.68
N PHE A 248 -17.61 -5.00 -6.35
CA PHE A 248 -16.49 -5.73 -6.94
C PHE A 248 -15.32 -5.82 -5.96
N ILE A 249 -14.38 -6.73 -6.22
CA ILE A 249 -13.12 -6.83 -5.49
C ILE A 249 -11.96 -6.87 -6.49
N PRO A 250 -10.87 -6.13 -6.28
CA PRO A 250 -9.68 -6.24 -7.11
C PRO A 250 -9.04 -7.63 -6.94
N THR A 251 -8.84 -8.34 -8.05
CA THR A 251 -8.17 -9.65 -8.06
C THR A 251 -6.71 -9.59 -8.48
N SER A 252 -6.27 -8.47 -9.04
CA SER A 252 -4.86 -8.17 -9.32
C SER A 252 -4.56 -6.71 -9.00
N ILE A 253 -3.42 -6.46 -8.35
CA ILE A 253 -3.09 -5.16 -7.78
C ILE A 253 -1.62 -4.85 -8.05
N ILE A 254 -1.37 -3.72 -8.70
CA ILE A 254 -0.02 -3.19 -8.88
C ILE A 254 0.33 -2.32 -7.67
N LEU A 255 1.35 -2.73 -6.94
CA LEU A 255 1.94 -1.96 -5.85
C LEU A 255 3.05 -1.06 -6.39
N GLY A 256 3.01 0.22 -5.99
CA GLY A 256 3.95 1.20 -6.50
C GLY A 256 3.49 2.63 -6.30
N GLY A 257 3.94 3.52 -7.18
CA GLY A 257 3.52 4.92 -7.22
C GLY A 257 2.81 5.25 -8.53
N ARG A 258 1.85 6.17 -8.47
CA ARG A 258 1.23 6.78 -9.65
C ARG A 258 1.25 8.29 -9.49
N VAL A 259 1.65 9.01 -10.54
CA VAL A 259 1.62 10.48 -10.57
C VAL A 259 0.75 10.93 -11.74
N TYR A 260 -0.16 11.87 -11.47
CA TYR A 260 -1.02 12.50 -12.47
C TYR A 260 -0.49 13.89 -12.79
N TYR A 261 -0.32 14.17 -14.08
CA TYR A 261 -0.07 15.51 -14.59
C TYR A 261 -1.28 15.93 -15.43
N GLU A 262 -1.86 17.08 -15.09
CA GLU A 262 -2.92 17.69 -15.88
C GLU A 262 -2.27 18.57 -16.96
N ASN A 263 -2.32 18.12 -18.22
CA ASN A 263 -2.02 19.00 -19.34
C ASN A 263 -3.34 19.59 -19.84
N VAL A 264 -3.54 20.87 -19.58
CA VAL A 264 -4.63 21.62 -20.21
C VAL A 264 -4.14 22.02 -21.60
N GLU A 265 -4.62 21.34 -22.64
CA GLU A 265 -4.41 21.80 -24.01
C GLU A 265 -5.35 22.98 -24.27
N VAL A 266 -4.84 24.20 -24.03
CA VAL A 266 -5.58 25.44 -24.29
C VAL A 266 -5.74 25.58 -25.81
N SER A 267 -6.93 25.30 -26.32
CA SER A 267 -7.28 25.66 -27.70
C SER A 267 -7.20 27.18 -27.83
N ALA A 268 -6.15 27.66 -28.51
CA ALA A 268 -5.81 29.05 -28.83
C ALA A 268 -6.86 30.12 -28.43
N GLY A 269 -6.81 30.52 -27.17
CA GLY A 269 -7.57 31.63 -26.60
C GLY A 269 -6.85 32.11 -25.36
N ARG A 270 -6.21 33.28 -25.46
CA ARG A 270 -5.31 33.86 -24.45
C ARG A 270 -5.90 33.78 -23.04
N VAL A 271 -5.23 33.11 -22.11
CA VAL A 271 -5.30 33.42 -20.67
C VAL A 271 -3.92 33.23 -20.03
N THR A 272 -3.58 34.19 -19.18
CA THR A 272 -2.36 34.35 -18.40
C THR A 272 -2.09 33.19 -17.45
N GLU A 273 -0.82 32.84 -17.28
CA GLU A 273 -0.33 31.85 -16.32
C GLU A 273 -0.79 32.19 -14.89
N ASP A 274 -1.68 31.37 -14.34
CA ASP A 274 -1.81 31.22 -12.89
C ASP A 274 -1.36 29.80 -12.54
N ASN A 275 -0.11 29.68 -12.12
CA ASN A 275 0.47 28.47 -11.54
C ASN A 275 -0.24 28.16 -10.21
N LYS A 276 -1.34 27.42 -10.27
CA LYS A 276 -2.00 26.89 -9.07
C LYS A 276 -1.45 25.50 -8.74
N GLU A 277 -1.02 25.39 -7.49
CA GLU A 277 -0.29 24.27 -6.89
C GLU A 277 -0.97 22.90 -7.10
N ILE A 278 -0.15 21.91 -7.48
CA ILE A 278 -0.51 20.54 -7.87
C ILE A 278 -0.91 19.72 -6.63
N SER A 279 -2.05 19.03 -6.67
CA SER A 279 -2.40 18.03 -5.66
C SER A 279 -1.74 16.67 -6.00
N ALA A 280 -0.76 16.28 -5.20
CA ALA A 280 -0.16 14.95 -5.26
C ALA A 280 -0.92 14.02 -4.31
N ASN A 281 -1.81 13.18 -4.84
CA ASN A 281 -2.40 12.09 -4.05
C ASN A 281 -1.41 10.95 -3.95
N VAL A 282 -0.46 11.11 -3.02
CA VAL A 282 0.37 10.02 -2.54
C VAL A 282 -0.42 9.29 -1.47
N ASN A 283 -0.67 7.99 -1.60
CA ASN A 283 -1.02 7.15 -0.44
C ASN A 283 0.24 6.95 0.43
N VAL A 284 0.79 8.06 0.91
CA VAL A 284 1.81 8.16 1.95
C VAL A 284 1.11 8.87 3.09
N THR A 285 0.66 8.09 4.06
CA THR A 285 0.52 8.67 5.40
C THR A 285 1.94 8.87 5.92
N GLY A 286 2.48 10.09 5.75
CA GLY A 286 3.72 10.52 6.38
C GLY A 286 4.88 10.84 5.43
N TYR A 287 4.94 12.12 5.06
CA TYR A 287 6.13 12.94 4.83
C TYR A 287 7.32 12.36 4.03
N ALA A 288 7.43 12.80 2.77
CA ALA A 288 8.71 13.14 2.17
C ALA A 288 8.52 14.30 1.19
N ASN A 289 9.09 15.47 1.53
CA ASN A 289 9.22 16.60 0.62
C ASN A 289 10.15 16.21 -0.53
N ILE A 290 9.60 15.86 -1.70
CA ILE A 290 10.37 15.81 -2.94
C ILE A 290 10.25 17.18 -3.60
N LYS A 291 11.18 18.09 -3.28
CA LYS A 291 11.40 19.29 -4.09
C LYS A 291 12.11 18.85 -5.38
N GLY A 292 11.33 18.53 -6.41
CA GLY A 292 11.79 18.48 -7.78
C GLY A 292 11.38 19.76 -8.49
N SER A 293 12.29 20.74 -8.59
CA SER A 293 12.11 21.87 -9.48
C SER A 293 12.27 21.39 -10.93
N TYR A 294 11.22 21.47 -11.74
CA TYR A 294 11.31 21.27 -13.18
C TYR A 294 10.90 22.58 -13.87
N ALA A 295 11.86 23.20 -14.57
CA ALA A 295 11.60 24.30 -15.49
C ALA A 295 11.44 23.69 -16.90
N PRO A 296 10.32 23.87 -17.61
CA PRO A 296 10.20 23.42 -18.98
C PRO A 296 11.12 24.25 -19.87
N LYS A 297 11.98 23.58 -20.65
CA LYS A 297 12.77 24.24 -21.69
C LYS A 297 11.82 24.68 -22.80
N SER A 298 11.75 25.99 -23.04
CA SER A 298 11.09 26.58 -24.20
C SER A 298 11.71 26.03 -25.48
N SER A 299 10.90 25.42 -26.35
CA SER A 299 11.32 25.00 -27.68
C SER A 299 11.64 26.24 -28.53
N GLU A 300 12.85 26.32 -29.05
CA GLU A 300 13.24 27.28 -30.08
C GLU A 300 12.38 27.06 -31.34
N LYS A 301 11.69 28.12 -31.76
CA LYS A 301 10.99 28.18 -33.04
C LYS A 301 12.02 28.31 -34.16
N ASN A 302 12.20 27.27 -34.96
CA ASN A 302 12.78 27.44 -36.29
C ASN A 302 11.73 28.09 -37.20
N GLN A 303 11.97 29.36 -37.54
CA GLN A 303 11.31 30.05 -38.65
C GLN A 303 11.82 29.43 -39.95
N ILE A 304 10.90 28.95 -40.79
CA ILE A 304 11.19 28.64 -42.19
C ILE A 304 10.72 29.84 -42.99
N THR A 305 11.67 30.50 -43.66
CA THR A 305 11.45 31.52 -44.70
C THR A 305 10.92 30.87 -45.97
#